data_AF-A0A7X1KDJ9-F1
#
_entry.id   AF-A0A7X1KDJ9-F1
#
_cell.length_a   1.000
_cell.length_b   1.000
_cell.length_c   1.000
_cell.angle_alpha   90.00
_cell.angle_beta   90.00
_cell.angle_gamma   90.00
#
_symmetry.space_group_name_H-M   'P 1'
#
loop_
_entity.id
_entity.type
_entity.pdbx_description
1 polymer ?
#
loop_
_entity_poly.entity_id
_entity_poly.type
_entity_poly.pdbx_seq_one_letter_code
_entity_poly.pdbx_strand_id
1 'polypeptide(L)'
;MLPSSTCSIRKRGGRKEMILPDAALVQHRHVDNTLIKGLARAFRWKKQLDTGKFATLGDLAASEKISPSYLTRILRLTLLAPEFIDAILDGQLGPETTLATLMEPFPIDWAEQGLDNRLFRS
;
A
#
# COMPACT_ATOMS: atom_id res chain seq x y z
N MET A 1 -16.11 25.28 -38.70
CA MET A 1 -17.22 25.32 -37.73
C MET A 1 -16.80 24.49 -36.52
N LEU A 2 -16.22 25.11 -35.50
CA LEU A 2 -15.72 24.47 -34.27
C LEU A 2 -16.70 24.80 -33.13
N PRO A 3 -17.20 23.85 -32.33
CA PRO A 3 -17.89 24.19 -31.10
C PRO A 3 -16.87 24.43 -29.98
N SER A 4 -16.77 25.70 -29.61
CA SER A 4 -16.22 26.22 -28.35
C SER A 4 -16.73 25.40 -27.17
N SER A 5 -15.83 24.73 -26.45
CA SER A 5 -16.17 24.09 -25.16
C SER A 5 -15.42 24.82 -24.04
N THR A 6 -16.21 25.49 -23.21
CA THR A 6 -15.83 26.31 -22.07
C THR A 6 -15.05 25.50 -21.03
N CYS A 7 -13.79 25.86 -20.82
CA CYS A 7 -12.96 25.29 -19.75
C CYS A 7 -13.43 25.84 -18.39
N SER A 8 -13.85 24.96 -17.48
CA SER A 8 -14.15 25.33 -16.09
C SER A 8 -13.08 24.78 -15.14
N ILE A 9 -12.32 25.69 -14.54
CA ILE A 9 -11.23 25.40 -13.61
C ILE A 9 -11.82 25.07 -12.24
N ARG A 10 -11.60 23.85 -11.74
CA ARG A 10 -11.80 23.52 -10.32
C ARG A 10 -10.48 23.17 -9.66
N LYS A 11 -10.07 24.00 -8.71
CA LYS A 11 -8.95 23.74 -7.79
C LYS A 11 -9.48 23.00 -6.57
N ARG A 12 -9.11 21.74 -6.38
CA ARG A 12 -9.16 21.07 -5.07
C ARG A 12 -7.74 21.06 -4.49
N GLY A 13 -7.63 21.43 -3.22
CA GLY A 13 -6.41 21.90 -2.59
C GLY A 13 -5.21 20.95 -2.66
N GLY A 14 -4.02 21.56 -2.80
CA GLY A 14 -2.83 21.10 -2.07
C GLY A 14 -1.90 20.08 -2.73
N ARG A 15 -2.25 19.46 -3.86
CA ARG A 15 -1.27 18.70 -4.68
C ARG A 15 -1.28 19.21 -6.12
N LYS A 16 -0.16 19.80 -6.52
CA LYS A 16 0.14 20.12 -7.92
C LYS A 16 0.51 18.81 -8.61
N GLU A 17 -0.45 18.16 -9.24
CA GLU A 17 -0.14 17.19 -10.28
C GLU A 17 -0.09 17.94 -11.60
N MET A 18 1.10 17.98 -12.19
CA MET A 18 1.39 18.58 -13.48
C MET A 18 1.30 17.47 -14.52
N ILE A 19 0.12 17.34 -15.15
CA ILE A 19 -0.06 16.42 -16.27
C ILE A 19 0.33 17.20 -17.52
N LEU A 20 1.53 16.93 -18.04
CA LEU A 20 1.97 17.36 -19.36
C LEU A 20 1.52 16.29 -20.36
N PRO A 21 0.73 16.61 -21.40
CA PRO A 21 0.41 15.65 -22.43
C PRO A 21 1.63 15.51 -23.34
N ASP A 22 1.83 14.30 -23.86
CA ASP A 22 2.77 14.00 -24.94
C ASP A 22 4.24 13.76 -24.54
N ALA A 23 4.48 12.61 -23.90
CA ALA A 23 5.72 11.84 -24.10
C ALA A 23 5.53 10.42 -23.53
N ALA A 24 5.36 9.46 -24.43
CA ALA A 24 5.79 8.07 -24.35
C ALA A 24 5.93 7.42 -22.95
N LEU A 25 4.97 6.55 -22.61
CA LEU A 25 5.20 5.18 -22.11
C LEU A 25 6.37 4.93 -21.16
N VAL A 26 6.66 5.82 -20.22
CA VAL A 26 7.34 5.40 -19.01
C VAL A 26 6.25 4.96 -18.06
N GLN A 27 5.79 3.73 -18.26
CA GLN A 27 5.19 2.91 -17.21
C GLN A 27 6.25 2.79 -16.12
N HIS A 28 6.50 3.87 -15.39
CA HIS A 28 7.23 3.81 -14.15
C HIS A 28 6.43 2.83 -13.32
N ARG A 29 6.99 1.62 -13.21
CA ARG A 29 6.74 0.61 -12.18
C ARG A 29 6.87 1.35 -10.84
N HIS A 30 5.85 2.13 -10.52
CA HIS A 30 5.86 3.11 -9.45
C HIS A 30 5.51 2.29 -8.23
N VAL A 31 6.55 1.64 -7.68
CA VAL A 31 6.44 0.92 -6.42
C VAL A 31 5.73 1.86 -5.46
N ASP A 32 4.57 1.42 -4.97
CA ASP A 32 3.65 2.30 -4.30
C ASP A 32 4.29 2.70 -2.95
N ASN A 33 4.95 3.85 -2.93
CA ASN A 33 5.70 4.35 -1.77
C ASN A 33 4.82 4.40 -0.52
N THR A 34 3.52 4.53 -0.69
CA THR A 34 2.52 4.47 0.38
C THR A 34 2.43 3.07 0.97
N LEU A 35 2.42 2.04 0.13
CA LEU A 35 2.41 0.64 0.54
C LEU A 35 3.70 0.25 1.26
N ILE A 36 4.86 0.63 0.72
CA ILE A 36 6.16 0.36 1.37
C ILE A 36 6.19 0.99 2.77
N LYS A 37 5.76 2.26 2.89
CA LYS A 37 5.70 2.96 4.19
C LYS A 37 4.71 2.28 5.14
N GLY A 38 3.58 1.80 4.63
CA GLY A 38 2.59 1.02 5.39
C GLY A 38 3.20 -0.26 5.96
N LEU A 39 3.87 -1.05 5.13
CA LEU A 39 4.58 -2.27 5.54
C LEU A 39 5.65 -1.99 6.57
N ALA A 40 6.54 -1.03 6.31
CA ALA A 40 7.60 -0.65 7.25
C ALA A 40 7.03 -0.25 8.62
N ARG A 41 5.91 0.48 8.64
CA ARG A 41 5.21 0.86 9.87
C ARG A 41 4.58 -0.34 10.58
N ALA A 42 3.98 -1.26 9.83
CA ALA A 42 3.42 -2.50 10.35
C ALA A 42 4.48 -3.34 11.09
N PHE A 43 5.63 -3.57 10.46
CA PHE A 43 6.74 -4.32 11.06
C PHE A 43 7.32 -3.60 12.29
N ARG A 44 7.47 -2.28 12.23
CA ARG A 44 7.91 -1.47 13.38
C ARG A 44 6.95 -1.60 14.56
N TRP A 45 5.65 -1.57 14.31
CA TRP A 45 4.63 -1.72 15.36
C TRP A 45 4.60 -3.13 15.94
N LYS A 46 4.63 -4.16 15.09
CA LYS A 46 4.78 -5.55 15.52
C LYS A 46 5.99 -5.72 16.44
N LYS A 47 7.15 -5.20 16.03
CA LYS A 47 8.36 -5.23 16.86
C LYS A 47 8.18 -4.52 18.21
N GLN A 48 7.50 -3.36 18.24
CA GLN A 48 7.26 -2.65 19.50
C GLN A 48 6.34 -3.43 20.46
N LEU A 49 5.33 -4.13 19.91
CA LEU A 49 4.47 -5.04 20.68
C LEU A 49 5.27 -6.26 21.18
N ASP A 50 6.07 -6.88 20.32
CA ASP A 50 6.90 -8.05 20.66
C ASP A 50 7.95 -7.71 21.74
N THR A 51 8.51 -6.50 21.70
CA THR A 51 9.45 -6.02 22.73
C THR A 51 8.77 -5.62 24.04
N GLY A 52 7.43 -5.67 24.12
CA GLY A 52 6.67 -5.26 25.30
C GLY A 52 6.72 -3.75 25.58
N LYS A 53 7.11 -2.93 24.60
CA LYS A 53 7.16 -1.46 24.75
C LYS A 53 5.77 -0.86 24.96
N PHE A 54 4.75 -1.51 24.41
CA PHE A 54 3.35 -1.22 24.65
C PHE A 54 2.67 -2.50 25.12
N ALA A 55 1.84 -2.41 26.17
CA ALA A 55 1.17 -3.56 26.75
C ALA A 55 -0.02 -4.04 25.90
N THR A 56 -0.62 -3.15 25.11
CA THR A 56 -1.82 -3.46 24.31
C THR A 56 -1.80 -2.73 22.97
N LEU A 57 -2.57 -3.24 21.99
CA LEU A 57 -2.81 -2.53 20.72
C LEU A 57 -3.46 -1.15 20.94
N GLY A 58 -4.31 -1.02 21.97
CA GLY A 58 -4.98 0.23 22.29
C GLY A 58 -4.01 1.33 22.74
N ASP A 59 -3.02 0.96 23.57
CA ASP A 59 -1.97 1.86 24.03
C ASP A 59 -1.07 2.32 22.87
N LEU A 60 -0.68 1.38 22.00
CA LEU A 60 0.05 1.72 20.77
C LEU A 60 -0.77 2.65 19.86
N ALA A 61 -2.06 2.38 19.66
CA ALA A 61 -2.95 3.20 18.83
C ALA A 61 -3.12 4.63 19.39
N ALA A 62 -3.26 4.75 20.71
CA ALA A 62 -3.32 6.04 21.40
C ALA A 62 -2.01 6.83 21.24
N SER A 63 -0.86 6.16 21.37
CA SER A 63 0.46 6.79 21.22
C SER A 63 0.70 7.33 19.80
N GLU A 64 0.23 6.60 18.78
CA GLU A 64 0.38 6.95 17.37
C GLU A 64 -0.77 7.82 16.85
N LYS A 65 -1.77 8.12 17.70
CA LYS A 65 -2.99 8.90 17.40
C LYS A 65 -3.77 8.35 16.20
N ILE A 66 -3.87 7.04 16.10
CA ILE A 66 -4.61 6.33 15.04
C ILE A 66 -5.72 5.51 15.65
N SER A 67 -6.74 5.19 14.85
CA SER A 67 -7.81 4.32 15.31
C SER A 67 -7.29 2.88 15.50
N PRO A 68 -7.70 2.17 16.57
CA PRO A 68 -7.33 0.77 16.77
C PRO A 68 -7.68 -0.11 15.56
N SER A 69 -8.83 0.16 14.92
CA SER A 69 -9.29 -0.56 13.71
C SER A 69 -8.43 -0.32 12.47
N TYR A 70 -7.71 0.81 12.39
CA TYR A 70 -6.75 1.07 11.31
C TYR A 70 -5.40 0.40 11.63
N LEU A 71 -4.98 0.47 12.89
CA LEU A 71 -3.78 -0.19 13.38
C LEU A 71 -3.83 -1.70 13.14
N THR A 72 -4.95 -2.36 13.46
CA THR A 72 -5.13 -3.79 13.21
C THR A 72 -5.05 -4.12 11.73
N ARG A 73 -5.67 -3.33 10.85
CA ARG A 73 -5.57 -3.53 9.39
C ARG A 73 -4.14 -3.41 8.89
N ILE A 74 -3.36 -2.44 9.37
CA ILE A 74 -1.94 -2.34 9.03
C ILE A 74 -1.15 -3.53 9.58
N LEU A 75 -1.38 -3.92 10.83
CA LEU A 75 -0.67 -5.06 11.43
C LEU A 75 -0.97 -6.38 10.69
N ARG A 76 -2.15 -6.53 10.09
CA ARG A 76 -2.45 -7.68 9.23
C ARG A 76 -1.48 -7.79 8.08
N LEU A 77 -0.96 -6.69 7.53
CA LEU A 77 0.06 -6.73 6.46
C LEU A 77 1.32 -7.50 6.87
N THR A 78 1.62 -7.64 8.18
CA THR A 78 2.73 -8.48 8.65
C THR A 78 2.47 -9.99 8.58
N LEU A 79 1.24 -10.40 8.25
CA LEU A 79 0.83 -11.79 8.00
C LEU A 79 1.00 -12.18 6.54
N LEU A 80 1.37 -11.24 5.66
CA LEU A 80 1.69 -11.56 4.27
C LEU A 80 2.90 -12.49 4.22
N ALA A 81 2.86 -13.43 3.29
CA ALA A 81 3.99 -14.29 2.99
C ALA A 81 5.23 -13.44 2.63
N PRO A 82 6.44 -13.85 3.08
CA PRO A 82 7.66 -13.10 2.80
C PRO A 82 7.90 -12.91 1.29
N GLU A 83 7.60 -13.94 0.49
CA GLU A 83 7.70 -13.89 -0.97
C GLU A 83 6.80 -12.81 -1.60
N PHE A 84 5.61 -12.58 -1.02
CA PHE A 84 4.70 -11.54 -1.48
C PHE A 84 5.23 -10.14 -1.11
N ILE A 85 5.84 -9.99 0.06
CA ILE A 85 6.49 -8.74 0.47
C ILE A 85 7.67 -8.43 -0.44
N ASP A 86 8.49 -9.42 -0.76
CA ASP A 86 9.60 -9.26 -1.70
C ASP A 86 9.09 -8.84 -3.08
N ALA A 87 8.02 -9.48 -3.59
CA ALA A 87 7.37 -9.09 -4.84
C ALA A 87 6.80 -7.66 -4.83
N ILE A 88 6.32 -7.17 -3.67
CA ILE A 88 5.90 -5.77 -3.49
C ILE A 88 7.11 -4.84 -3.60
N LEU A 89 8.20 -5.17 -2.90
CA LEU A 89 9.42 -4.36 -2.84
C LEU A 89 10.10 -4.29 -4.22
N ASP A 90 10.07 -5.40 -4.97
CA ASP A 90 10.63 -5.51 -6.32
C ASP A 90 9.70 -4.92 -7.41
N GLY A 91 8.48 -4.49 -7.04
CA GLY A 91 7.48 -3.97 -7.96
C GLY A 91 7.05 -4.99 -9.02
N GLN A 92 7.11 -6.29 -8.68
CA GLN A 92 6.66 -7.38 -9.57
C GLN A 92 5.14 -7.52 -9.58
N LEU A 93 4.47 -7.02 -8.55
CA LEU A 93 3.02 -6.98 -8.48
C LEU A 93 2.46 -5.92 -9.43
N GLY A 94 1.38 -6.29 -10.12
CA GLY A 94 0.69 -5.39 -11.04
C GLY A 94 0.09 -4.16 -10.35
N PRO A 95 -0.39 -3.16 -11.12
CA PRO A 95 -0.95 -1.91 -10.59
C PRO A 95 -2.19 -2.12 -9.69
N GLU A 96 -2.80 -3.29 -9.74
CA GLU A 96 -3.94 -3.68 -8.89
C GLU A 96 -3.56 -3.88 -7.41
N THR A 97 -2.27 -4.13 -7.12
CA THR A 97 -1.79 -4.32 -5.74
C THR A 97 -1.44 -2.99 -5.10
N THR A 98 -2.48 -2.29 -4.65
CA THR A 98 -2.35 -1.05 -3.89
C THR A 98 -2.50 -1.30 -2.39
N LEU A 99 -2.15 -0.31 -1.58
CA LEU A 99 -2.44 -0.34 -0.15
C LEU A 99 -3.93 -0.53 0.13
N ALA A 100 -4.82 0.03 -0.69
CA ALA A 100 -6.26 -0.12 -0.50
C ALA A 100 -6.70 -1.59 -0.63
N THR A 101 -6.19 -2.28 -1.65
CA THR A 101 -6.44 -3.71 -1.89
C THR A 101 -5.97 -4.57 -0.72
N LEU A 102 -4.80 -4.27 -0.15
CA LEU A 102 -4.24 -5.03 0.98
C LEU A 102 -4.89 -4.69 2.33
N MET A 103 -5.71 -3.64 2.38
CA MET A 103 -6.51 -3.31 3.57
C MET A 103 -7.84 -4.06 3.60
N GLU A 104 -8.23 -4.69 2.50
CA GLU A 104 -9.34 -5.64 2.44
C GLU A 104 -8.96 -6.97 3.11
N PRO A 105 -9.94 -7.78 3.54
CA PRO A 105 -9.64 -9.08 4.12
C PRO A 105 -8.98 -10.01 3.09
N PHE A 106 -7.75 -10.44 3.37
CA PHE A 106 -7.05 -11.46 2.60
C PHE A 106 -6.94 -12.77 3.39
N PRO A 107 -6.82 -13.93 2.72
CA PRO A 107 -6.66 -15.22 3.38
C PRO A 107 -5.41 -15.22 4.26
N ILE A 108 -5.50 -15.81 5.46
CA ILE A 108 -4.36 -15.85 6.41
C ILE A 108 -3.35 -16.93 5.98
N ASP A 109 -3.80 -17.97 5.30
CA ASP A 109 -2.95 -19.05 4.81
C ASP A 109 -2.03 -18.57 3.68
N TRP A 110 -0.71 -18.71 3.91
CA TRP A 110 0.30 -18.32 2.92
C TRP A 110 0.16 -19.06 1.59
N ALA A 111 -0.34 -20.30 1.61
CA ALA A 111 -0.60 -21.07 0.39
C ALA A 111 -1.70 -20.44 -0.49
N GLU A 112 -2.63 -19.68 0.10
CA GLU A 112 -3.69 -18.96 -0.62
C GLU A 112 -3.30 -17.50 -0.93
N GLN A 113 -2.28 -16.97 -0.23
CA GLN A 113 -1.70 -15.65 -0.51
C GLN A 113 -0.65 -15.68 -1.61
N GLY A 114 0.00 -16.84 -1.80
CA GLY A 114 1.06 -17.03 -2.77
C GLY A 114 0.60 -16.71 -4.18
N LEU A 115 1.40 -15.92 -4.88
CA LEU A 115 1.37 -15.85 -6.33
C LEU A 115 1.48 -17.29 -6.84
N ASP A 116 0.57 -17.73 -7.73
CA ASP A 116 0.69 -19.03 -8.39
C ASP A 116 2.15 -19.21 -8.82
N ASN A 117 2.81 -20.22 -8.25
CA ASN A 117 4.26 -20.49 -8.31
C ASN A 117 4.77 -20.74 -9.76
N ARG A 118 3.91 -20.56 -10.76
CA ARG A 118 4.20 -20.59 -12.19
C ARG A 118 4.78 -19.29 -12.73
N LEU A 119 4.64 -18.15 -12.03
CA LEU A 119 5.10 -16.84 -12.55
C LEU A 119 6.60 -16.55 -12.29
N PHE A 120 7.28 -17.33 -11.44
CA PHE A 120 8.69 -17.12 -11.05
C PHE A 120 9.69 -18.09 -11.69
N ARG A 121 9.25 -18.93 -12.64
CA ARG A 121 10.10 -19.91 -13.32
C ARG A 121 10.11 -19.63 -14.83
N SER A 122 10.86 -18.62 -15.27
CA SER A 122 11.26 -18.41 -16.67
C SER A 122 12.54 -17.62 -16.74
#